data_AF-A0A7W5V8S7-F1
#
_entry.id   AF-A0A7W5V8S7-F1
#
_cell.length_a   1.000
_cell.length_b   1.000
_cell.length_c   1.000
_cell.angle_alpha   90.00
_cell.angle_beta   90.00
_cell.angle_gamma   90.00
#
_symmetry.space_group_name_H-M   'P 1'
#
loop_
_entity.id
_entity.type
_entity.pdbx_description
1 polymer ?
#
loop_
_entity_poly.entity_id
_entity_poly.type
_entity_poly.pdbx_seq_one_letter_code
_entity_poly.pdbx_strand_id
1 'polypeptide(L)'
;MALDFLNEDPDGTFDLVICAETLYYVGRDERLRLAYGRLRSFMVPGAVLVLVHEWPEARRLYRHLDDTPFFRRVSEHPYEHPVRSYAVTVYERVEPASRDRAALLRARTDPMTRLDTGAPAPGLEGRHGPAFPAMTQGRRRDHSRSRMRPFRTLLLAAVLATGTAAAGRPVVDELPLPSAFDADALQDRYELHAWSGRQFLAWSRRGDGQAIEVVGDLANARTVIVYVPGSGQSLASFDDSAESPGRAARALYDEAAGLGPGTAVIGWLGYDPPDLVNLEIATIWPADRGARRLRSFLSMLPRHVRISLVCHSYGSVVCARAVAGSPVHDLIVTGSPGLGVRRVSDLHTSARIWAALGGGDDVFRSGLLIGPFGFGTDPVSAEFGARVLDGGDARHHTYLRPGTRTLTEITHIAVRGRERAA
;
A
#
# COMPACT_ATOMS: atom_id res chain seq x y z
N MET A 1 -19.72 8.03 -1.94
CA MET A 1 -20.77 8.20 -0.90
C MET A 1 -20.15 7.77 0.42
N ALA A 2 -20.20 8.60 1.46
CA ALA A 2 -19.65 8.28 2.78
C ALA A 2 -20.77 7.68 3.65
N LEU A 3 -20.48 6.55 4.31
CA LEU A 3 -21.40 5.86 5.23
C LEU A 3 -21.21 6.40 6.65
N ASP A 4 -22.27 6.85 7.30
CA ASP A 4 -22.24 7.17 8.73
C ASP A 4 -22.47 5.89 9.55
N PHE A 5 -21.41 5.14 9.80
CA PHE A 5 -21.50 3.81 10.43
C PHE A 5 -22.09 3.81 11.85
N LEU A 6 -22.19 4.96 12.53
CA LEU A 6 -22.85 5.06 13.82
C LEU A 6 -24.38 4.95 13.69
N ASN A 7 -24.92 5.42 12.58
CA ASN A 7 -26.36 5.54 12.34
C ASN A 7 -26.86 4.64 11.20
N GLU A 8 -25.97 4.23 10.30
CA GLU A 8 -26.28 3.49 9.07
C GLU A 8 -25.62 2.12 9.09
N ASP A 9 -26.39 1.08 8.75
CA ASP A 9 -25.87 -0.29 8.61
C ASP A 9 -25.16 -0.43 7.26
N PRO A 10 -23.91 -0.91 7.25
CA PRO A 10 -23.29 -1.30 6.00
C PRO A 10 -24.02 -2.53 5.41
N ASP A 11 -24.12 -2.59 4.08
CA ASP A 11 -24.73 -3.72 3.38
C ASP A 11 -23.88 -4.99 3.55
N GLY A 12 -24.22 -5.77 4.58
CA GLY A 12 -23.65 -7.09 4.82
C GLY A 12 -22.78 -7.19 6.07
N THR A 13 -22.03 -8.28 6.15
CA THR A 13 -21.11 -8.57 7.25
C THR A 13 -19.68 -8.72 6.74
N PHE A 14 -18.71 -8.31 7.54
CA PHE A 14 -17.31 -8.21 7.19
C PHE A 14 -16.46 -9.20 7.97
N ASP A 15 -15.55 -9.85 7.24
CA ASP A 15 -14.51 -10.71 7.80
C ASP A 15 -13.27 -9.88 8.23
N LEU A 16 -13.13 -8.63 7.73
CA LEU A 16 -12.07 -7.69 8.04
C LEU A 16 -12.63 -6.26 8.09
N VAL A 17 -12.30 -5.53 9.15
CA VAL A 17 -12.62 -4.11 9.32
C VAL A 17 -11.36 -3.36 9.71
N ILE A 18 -11.08 -2.25 9.02
CA ILE A 18 -9.93 -1.38 9.29
C ILE A 18 -10.44 0.00 9.67
N CYS A 19 -10.12 0.46 10.88
CA CYS A 19 -10.41 1.81 11.32
C CYS A 19 -9.09 2.55 11.52
N ALA A 20 -8.89 3.64 10.80
CA ALA A 20 -7.72 4.48 10.96
C ALA A 20 -8.15 5.92 11.13
N GLU A 21 -7.73 6.52 12.25
CA GLU A 21 -8.13 7.86 12.69
C GLU A 21 -9.66 8.03 12.92
N THR A 22 -10.50 7.08 12.48
CA THR A 22 -11.96 7.19 12.49
C THR A 22 -12.53 7.30 13.90
N LEU A 23 -12.00 6.52 14.84
CA LEU A 23 -12.48 6.49 16.23
C LEU A 23 -12.06 7.71 17.04
N TYR A 24 -11.05 8.46 16.58
CA TYR A 24 -10.60 9.68 17.26
C TYR A 24 -11.71 10.75 17.23
N TYR A 25 -12.48 10.80 16.14
CA TYR A 25 -13.55 11.78 15.94
C TYR A 25 -14.91 11.35 16.51
N VAL A 26 -15.04 10.10 16.96
CA VAL A 26 -16.30 9.56 17.52
C VAL A 26 -16.59 10.15 18.91
N GLY A 27 -15.57 10.67 19.61
CA GLY A 27 -15.70 11.25 20.95
C GLY A 27 -15.21 10.31 22.05
N ARG A 28 -15.69 10.48 23.28
CA ARG A 28 -15.20 9.72 24.45
C ARG A 28 -16.25 8.73 24.96
N ASP A 29 -15.73 7.66 25.57
CA ASP A 29 -16.44 6.67 26.39
C ASP A 29 -17.70 6.05 25.79
N GLU A 30 -18.88 6.64 25.99
CA GLU A 30 -20.15 6.05 25.58
C GLU A 30 -20.29 5.93 24.05
N ARG A 31 -19.86 6.96 23.32
CA ARG A 31 -19.86 6.91 21.84
C ARG A 31 -18.85 5.91 21.28
N LEU A 32 -17.70 5.73 21.94
CA LEU A 32 -16.73 4.71 21.57
C LEU A 32 -17.30 3.31 21.80
N ARG A 33 -17.95 3.06 22.94
CA ARG A 33 -18.64 1.78 23.18
C ARG A 33 -19.74 1.51 22.15
N LEU A 34 -20.50 2.53 21.77
CA LEU A 34 -21.49 2.42 20.70
C LEU A 34 -20.81 2.03 19.38
N ALA A 35 -19.75 2.74 18.98
CA ALA A 35 -18.98 2.45 17.77
C ALA A 35 -18.44 1.01 17.75
N TYR A 36 -17.86 0.53 18.86
CA TYR A 36 -17.38 -0.85 18.97
C TYR A 36 -18.53 -1.87 18.95
N GLY A 37 -19.69 -1.53 19.54
CA GLY A 37 -20.90 -2.35 19.46
C GLY A 37 -21.44 -2.47 18.03
N ARG A 38 -21.38 -1.38 17.26
CA ARG A 38 -21.72 -1.33 15.82
C ARG A 38 -20.73 -2.16 15.02
N LEU A 39 -19.42 -1.94 15.20
CA LEU A 39 -18.37 -2.74 14.57
C LEU A 39 -18.60 -4.24 14.76
N ARG A 40 -18.92 -4.65 16.00
CA ARG A 40 -19.25 -6.04 16.31
C ARG A 40 -20.48 -6.56 15.57
N SER A 41 -21.52 -5.75 15.33
CA SER A 41 -22.78 -6.23 14.74
C SER A 41 -22.66 -6.59 13.27
N PHE A 42 -21.80 -5.90 12.53
CA PHE A 42 -21.51 -6.22 11.13
C PHE A 42 -20.23 -7.04 10.94
N MET A 43 -19.56 -7.48 12.01
CA MET A 43 -18.42 -8.40 11.92
C MET A 43 -18.87 -9.84 12.19
N VAL A 44 -18.35 -10.81 11.44
CA VAL A 44 -18.62 -12.23 11.72
C VAL A 44 -17.74 -12.77 12.88
N PRO A 45 -18.09 -13.88 13.55
CA PRO A 45 -17.17 -14.53 14.51
C PRO A 45 -15.84 -14.89 13.86
N GLY A 46 -14.73 -14.54 14.51
CA GLY A 46 -13.37 -14.68 13.98
C GLY A 46 -12.94 -13.56 13.03
N ALA A 47 -13.81 -12.58 12.74
CA ALA A 47 -13.44 -11.42 11.94
C ALA A 47 -12.40 -10.56 12.64
N VAL A 48 -11.59 -9.86 11.86
CA VAL A 48 -10.52 -9.02 12.39
C VAL A 48 -10.83 -7.54 12.32
N LEU A 49 -10.52 -6.85 13.41
CA LEU A 49 -10.56 -5.41 13.55
C LEU A 49 -9.13 -4.88 13.66
N VAL A 50 -8.69 -4.11 12.67
CA VAL A 50 -7.40 -3.41 12.67
C VAL A 50 -7.63 -1.96 13.00
N LEU A 51 -6.94 -1.46 14.02
CA LEU A 51 -7.03 -0.07 14.48
C LEU A 51 -5.70 0.63 14.32
N VAL A 52 -5.71 1.79 13.67
CA VAL A 52 -4.54 2.64 13.47
C VAL A 52 -4.80 4.01 14.09
N HIS A 53 -4.11 4.33 15.18
CA HIS A 53 -4.27 5.59 15.91
C HIS A 53 -2.94 6.09 16.48
N GLU A 54 -2.87 7.39 16.76
CA GLU A 54 -1.72 8.01 17.42
C GLU A 54 -1.29 7.30 18.70
N TRP A 55 0.01 7.17 18.87
CA TRP A 55 0.63 6.51 20.01
C TRP A 55 1.28 7.55 20.93
N PRO A 56 1.06 7.49 22.26
CA PRO A 56 0.40 6.42 23.03
C PRO A 56 -1.12 6.57 23.25
N GLU A 57 -1.77 7.61 22.72
CA GLU A 57 -3.20 7.90 22.99
C GLU A 57 -4.13 6.76 22.57
N ALA A 58 -3.74 5.96 21.58
CA ALA A 58 -4.40 4.74 21.14
C ALA A 58 -4.76 3.79 22.30
N ARG A 59 -3.90 3.68 23.34
CA ARG A 59 -4.18 2.84 24.53
C ARG A 59 -5.45 3.26 25.27
N ARG A 60 -5.76 4.55 25.27
CA ARG A 60 -6.97 5.07 25.91
C ARG A 60 -8.22 4.76 25.07
N LEU A 61 -8.10 4.87 23.74
CA LEU A 61 -9.20 4.59 22.82
C LEU A 61 -9.58 3.11 22.83
N TYR A 62 -8.59 2.22 22.92
CA TYR A 62 -8.81 0.79 22.81
C TYR A 62 -9.19 0.09 24.12
N ARG A 63 -9.08 0.78 25.27
CA ARG A 63 -9.49 0.24 26.57
C ARG A 63 -10.91 -0.36 26.54
N HIS A 64 -11.85 0.31 25.86
CA HIS A 64 -13.23 -0.18 25.75
C HIS A 64 -13.40 -1.41 24.86
N LEU A 65 -12.40 -1.81 24.07
CA LEU A 65 -12.37 -3.10 23.38
C LEU A 65 -11.76 -4.17 24.27
N ASP A 66 -10.67 -3.83 24.96
CA ASP A 66 -9.97 -4.71 25.91
C ASP A 66 -10.86 -5.17 27.05
N ASP A 67 -11.75 -4.29 27.52
CA ASP A 67 -12.67 -4.56 28.62
C ASP A 67 -13.90 -5.39 28.17
N THR A 68 -13.97 -5.83 26.90
CA THR A 68 -15.11 -6.59 26.38
C THR A 68 -14.79 -8.04 26.11
N PRO A 69 -15.73 -8.97 26.35
CA PRO A 69 -15.55 -10.39 26.02
C PRO A 69 -15.79 -10.68 24.53
N PHE A 70 -15.98 -9.65 23.69
CA PHE A 70 -16.32 -9.78 22.27
C PHE A 70 -15.14 -9.53 21.35
N PHE A 71 -14.06 -8.94 21.87
CA PHE A 71 -12.85 -8.67 21.13
C PHE A 71 -11.65 -9.14 21.94
N ARG A 72 -10.76 -9.87 21.28
CA ARG A 72 -9.51 -10.34 21.87
C ARG A 72 -8.37 -9.65 21.15
N ARG A 73 -7.54 -8.89 21.87
CA ARG A 73 -6.35 -8.30 21.26
C ARG A 73 -5.39 -9.41 20.83
N VAL A 74 -4.97 -9.36 19.57
CA VAL A 74 -4.06 -10.30 18.94
C VAL A 74 -2.64 -9.74 18.95
N SER A 75 -2.49 -8.45 18.63
CA SER A 75 -1.19 -7.76 18.60
C SER A 75 -1.35 -6.25 18.71
N GLU A 76 -0.29 -5.58 19.15
CA GLU A 76 -0.14 -4.12 19.18
C GLU A 76 1.30 -3.80 18.80
N HIS A 77 1.49 -2.94 17.80
CA HIS A 77 2.82 -2.48 17.41
C HIS A 77 2.85 -0.95 17.33
N PRO A 78 3.56 -0.27 18.26
CA PRO A 78 3.80 1.15 18.17
C PRO A 78 4.91 1.45 17.16
N TYR A 79 4.73 2.53 16.41
CA TYR A 79 5.64 3.04 15.40
C TYR A 79 6.04 4.47 15.78
N GLU A 80 7.35 4.68 15.90
CA GLU A 80 7.92 6.01 16.10
C GLU A 80 8.02 6.73 14.75
N HIS A 81 7.48 7.95 14.66
CA HIS A 81 7.52 8.75 13.45
C HIS A 81 7.88 10.21 13.80
N PRO A 82 8.70 10.91 13.00
CA PRO A 82 9.20 12.25 13.32
C PRO A 82 8.11 13.32 13.53
N VAL A 83 6.94 13.13 12.91
CA VAL A 83 5.82 14.08 12.98
C VAL A 83 4.75 13.63 13.98
N ARG A 84 4.40 12.34 14.00
CA ARG A 84 3.32 11.78 14.83
C ARG A 84 3.43 10.27 14.92
N SER A 85 3.85 9.76 16.07
CA SER A 85 3.90 8.32 16.35
C SER A 85 2.49 7.72 16.34
N TYR A 86 2.36 6.46 15.94
CA TYR A 86 1.07 5.76 15.86
C TYR A 86 1.23 4.28 16.21
N ALA A 87 0.13 3.60 16.53
CA ALA A 87 0.11 2.17 16.77
C ALA A 87 -0.89 1.48 15.86
N VAL A 88 -0.49 0.33 15.34
CA VAL A 88 -1.37 -0.62 14.68
C VAL A 88 -1.74 -1.69 15.71
N THR A 89 -3.02 -1.79 16.06
CA THR A 89 -3.53 -2.75 17.04
C THR A 89 -4.59 -3.62 16.41
N VAL A 90 -4.49 -4.92 16.63
CA VAL A 90 -5.35 -5.91 15.98
C VAL A 90 -6.15 -6.67 17.01
N TYR A 91 -7.46 -6.73 16.79
CA TYR A 91 -8.42 -7.48 17.58
C TYR A 91 -9.08 -8.56 16.72
N GLU A 92 -9.34 -9.71 17.32
CA GLU A 92 -10.22 -10.73 16.76
C GLU A 92 -11.59 -10.62 17.44
N ARG A 93 -12.67 -10.65 16.66
CA ARG A 93 -14.03 -10.77 17.17
C ARG A 93 -14.26 -12.19 17.68
N VAL A 94 -14.43 -12.33 18.97
CA VAL A 94 -14.71 -13.60 19.63
C VAL A 94 -16.19 -13.71 20.01
N GLU A 95 -16.70 -14.94 20.00
CA GLU A 95 -17.99 -15.22 20.65
C GLU A 95 -17.72 -15.65 22.09
N PRO A 96 -18.36 -15.01 23.09
CA PRO A 96 -18.24 -15.45 24.48
C PRO A 96 -18.73 -16.88 24.63
N ALA A 97 -18.13 -17.64 25.55
CA ALA A 97 -18.64 -18.96 25.90
C ALA A 97 -20.11 -18.85 26.36
N SER A 98 -20.88 -19.94 26.18
CA SER A 98 -22.33 -19.94 26.42
C SER A 98 -22.71 -19.52 27.85
N ARG A 99 -21.84 -19.78 28.83
CA ARG A 99 -22.00 -19.35 30.23
C ARG A 99 -21.82 -17.84 30.41
N ASP A 100 -20.86 -17.24 29.73
CA ASP A 100 -20.59 -15.80 29.77
C ASP A 100 -21.67 -15.02 29.03
N ARG A 101 -22.21 -15.57 27.93
CA ARG A 101 -23.36 -14.99 27.21
C ARG A 101 -24.61 -14.87 28.09
N ALA A 102 -24.87 -15.86 28.94
CA ALA A 102 -25.98 -15.84 29.89
C ALA A 102 -25.76 -14.81 31.00
N ALA A 103 -24.53 -14.65 31.49
CA ALA A 103 -24.18 -13.63 32.48
C ALA A 103 -24.26 -12.20 31.91
N LEU A 104 -23.82 -11.98 30.67
CA LEU A 104 -23.88 -10.69 29.97
C LEU A 104 -25.31 -10.25 29.64
N LEU A 105 -26.18 -11.19 29.27
CA LEU A 105 -27.60 -10.91 29.06
C LEU A 105 -28.31 -10.56 30.37
N ARG A 106 -27.93 -11.19 31.49
CA ARG A 106 -28.44 -10.86 32.84
C ARG A 106 -27.99 -9.48 33.33
N ALA A 107 -26.73 -9.11 33.08
CA ALA A 107 -26.19 -7.79 33.42
C ALA A 107 -26.84 -6.65 32.61
N ARG A 108 -27.40 -6.94 31.42
CA ARG A 108 -28.17 -5.98 30.61
C ARG A 108 -29.62 -5.80 31.06
N THR A 109 -30.17 -6.75 31.83
CA THR A 109 -31.58 -6.76 32.26
C THR A 109 -31.77 -6.28 33.69
N ASP A 110 -30.75 -5.73 34.34
CA ASP A 110 -30.87 -5.20 35.71
C ASP A 110 -30.85 -3.65 35.72
N PRO A 111 -32.00 -2.99 35.49
CA PRO A 111 -32.15 -1.57 35.76
C PRO A 111 -32.49 -1.37 37.25
N MET A 112 -31.51 -0.89 38.01
CA MET A 112 -31.67 0.15 39.04
C MET A 112 -33.00 0.13 39.83
N THR A 113 -33.15 -0.78 40.81
CA THR A 113 -34.26 -0.72 41.78
C THR A 113 -33.79 -0.14 43.12
N ARG A 114 -33.92 1.19 43.26
CA ARG A 114 -34.19 1.88 44.55
C ARG A 114 -34.92 3.19 44.26
N LEU A 115 -36.24 3.19 44.44
CA LEU A 115 -36.97 4.14 45.29
C LEU A 115 -38.49 3.85 45.25
N ASP A 116 -39.07 3.89 46.44
CA ASP A 116 -40.49 3.75 46.80
C ASP A 116 -41.45 4.58 45.95
N THR A 117 -42.66 4.05 45.71
CA THR A 117 -43.90 4.50 46.40
C THR A 117 -45.17 3.87 45.79
N GLY A 118 -46.05 3.34 46.66
CA GLY A 118 -47.51 3.52 46.58
C GLY A 118 -48.35 2.64 45.63
N ALA A 119 -49.06 1.66 46.21
CA ALA A 119 -50.37 1.17 45.73
C ALA A 119 -51.47 2.23 46.03
N PRO A 120 -52.72 2.22 45.46
CA PRO A 120 -53.57 1.02 45.23
C PRO A 120 -54.47 0.94 43.96
N ALA A 121 -54.70 -0.30 43.49
CA ALA A 121 -55.93 -1.05 43.07
C ALA A 121 -57.10 -0.40 42.22
N PRO A 122 -58.12 -1.17 41.75
CA PRO A 122 -58.11 -2.21 40.69
C PRO A 122 -59.28 -2.10 39.67
N GLY A 123 -59.26 -2.93 38.61
CA GLY A 123 -60.48 -3.48 37.95
C GLY A 123 -60.71 -3.16 36.47
N LEU A 124 -60.73 -4.19 35.61
CA LEU A 124 -61.95 -4.78 35.00
C LEU A 124 -61.62 -5.80 33.89
N GLU A 125 -62.41 -6.86 33.90
CA GLU A 125 -62.37 -8.08 33.10
C GLU A 125 -62.90 -7.90 31.67
N GLY A 126 -62.58 -8.84 30.75
CA GLY A 126 -63.55 -9.21 29.71
C GLY A 126 -63.08 -9.84 28.38
N ARG A 127 -63.09 -11.19 28.34
CA ARG A 127 -63.65 -12.08 27.27
C ARG A 127 -62.83 -12.58 26.04
N HIS A 128 -62.64 -13.92 26.05
CA HIS A 128 -62.74 -15.00 25.01
C HIS A 128 -62.87 -14.60 23.51
N GLY A 129 -62.13 -15.12 22.50
CA GLY A 129 -61.85 -16.51 21.99
C GLY A 129 -62.31 -16.59 20.48
N PRO A 130 -62.01 -17.59 19.60
CA PRO A 130 -61.20 -18.82 19.65
C PRO A 130 -60.19 -18.98 18.45
N ALA A 131 -59.90 -20.21 17.98
CA ALA A 131 -58.60 -20.72 17.50
C ALA A 131 -58.54 -21.35 16.08
N PHE A 132 -57.30 -21.44 15.52
CA PHE A 132 -56.67 -22.40 14.55
C PHE A 132 -57.17 -22.58 13.08
N PRO A 133 -56.43 -23.24 12.14
CA PRO A 133 -54.96 -23.45 11.94
C PRO A 133 -54.48 -23.30 10.44
N ALA A 134 -53.16 -23.37 10.15
CA ALA A 134 -52.57 -24.17 9.04
C ALA A 134 -51.03 -23.99 8.85
N MET A 135 -50.32 -25.11 8.76
CA MET A 135 -48.93 -25.26 8.29
C MET A 135 -48.86 -25.22 6.76
N THR A 136 -47.77 -24.67 6.20
CA THR A 136 -47.13 -25.22 4.98
C THR A 136 -45.63 -24.86 4.90
N GLN A 137 -44.81 -25.87 5.22
CA GLN A 137 -43.61 -26.31 4.50
C GLN A 137 -42.73 -25.25 3.76
N GLY A 138 -41.64 -24.83 4.41
CA GLY A 138 -40.48 -24.21 3.77
C GLY A 138 -39.24 -25.08 3.93
N ARG A 139 -38.78 -25.70 2.83
CA ARG A 139 -37.61 -26.58 2.72
C ARG A 139 -36.38 -26.04 3.47
N ARG A 140 -35.84 -26.86 4.39
CA ARG A 140 -34.42 -26.83 4.76
C ARG A 140 -33.59 -27.16 3.51
N ARG A 141 -32.77 -26.21 3.05
CA ARG A 141 -31.59 -26.51 2.23
C ARG A 141 -30.37 -26.49 3.16
N ASP A 142 -29.97 -27.68 3.54
CA ASP A 142 -28.66 -27.96 4.10
C ASP A 142 -27.63 -27.78 2.98
N HIS A 143 -26.69 -26.86 3.13
CA HIS A 143 -25.49 -26.75 2.28
C HIS A 143 -24.27 -26.76 3.19
N SER A 144 -23.61 -27.92 3.16
CA SER A 144 -22.28 -28.26 3.65
C SER A 144 -21.35 -27.09 4.01
N ARG A 145 -21.41 -26.62 5.26
CA ARG A 145 -20.33 -25.87 5.90
C ARG A 145 -19.33 -26.84 6.53
N SER A 146 -18.31 -27.32 5.81
CA SER A 146 -17.21 -28.04 6.49
C SER A 146 -15.83 -28.08 5.81
N ARG A 147 -15.51 -27.29 4.76
CA ARG A 147 -14.16 -27.35 4.13
C ARG A 147 -13.38 -26.04 3.97
N MET A 148 -13.89 -24.89 4.43
CA MET A 148 -13.21 -23.58 4.27
C MET A 148 -12.54 -23.01 5.54
N ARG A 149 -12.37 -23.81 6.60
CA ARG A 149 -11.74 -23.35 7.85
C ARG A 149 -10.21 -23.17 7.80
N PRO A 150 -9.39 -23.95 7.07
CA PRO A 150 -7.93 -23.76 7.11
C PRO A 150 -7.42 -22.59 6.23
N PHE A 151 -8.16 -22.18 5.20
CA PHE A 151 -7.74 -21.11 4.29
C PHE A 151 -7.88 -19.68 4.87
N ARG A 152 -8.81 -19.49 5.82
CA ARG A 152 -9.18 -18.16 6.36
C ARG A 152 -8.30 -17.68 7.52
N THR A 153 -7.80 -18.59 8.34
CA THR A 153 -6.81 -18.30 9.39
C THR A 153 -5.43 -18.01 8.80
N LEU A 154 -5.11 -18.57 7.62
CA LEU A 154 -3.84 -18.39 6.92
C LEU A 154 -3.69 -16.99 6.30
N LEU A 155 -4.75 -16.45 5.68
CA LEU A 155 -4.74 -15.10 5.08
C LEU A 155 -4.54 -14.00 6.14
N LEU A 156 -5.06 -14.24 7.34
CA LEU A 156 -5.06 -13.30 8.46
C LEU A 156 -3.76 -13.34 9.27
N ALA A 157 -3.20 -14.53 9.49
CA ALA A 157 -1.83 -14.67 9.95
C ALA A 157 -0.85 -14.08 8.93
N ALA A 158 -1.14 -14.16 7.62
CA ALA A 158 -0.33 -13.54 6.59
C ALA A 158 -0.36 -12.01 6.66
N VAL A 159 -1.51 -11.32 6.69
CA VAL A 159 -1.53 -9.83 6.80
C VAL A 159 -0.77 -9.32 8.04
N LEU A 160 -0.93 -10.00 9.18
CA LEU A 160 -0.27 -9.67 10.46
C LEU A 160 1.23 -10.01 10.46
N ALA A 161 1.59 -11.22 10.04
CA ALA A 161 2.98 -11.66 9.96
C ALA A 161 3.73 -10.85 8.90
N THR A 162 3.08 -10.51 7.78
CA THR A 162 3.60 -9.66 6.71
C THR A 162 3.87 -8.24 7.21
N GLY A 163 2.98 -7.60 7.96
CA GLY A 163 3.25 -6.25 8.50
C GLY A 163 4.45 -6.22 9.48
N THR A 164 4.59 -7.26 10.31
CA THR A 164 5.73 -7.41 11.23
C THR A 164 7.01 -7.90 10.54
N ALA A 165 6.90 -8.75 9.50
CA ALA A 165 8.02 -9.25 8.72
C ALA A 165 8.53 -8.22 7.72
N ALA A 166 7.68 -7.35 7.19
CA ALA A 166 8.07 -6.19 6.39
C ALA A 166 8.94 -5.23 7.18
N ALA A 167 8.53 -4.94 8.42
CA ALA A 167 9.25 -4.06 9.34
C ALA A 167 10.50 -4.72 9.92
N GLY A 168 10.48 -6.06 10.09
CA GLY A 168 11.57 -6.88 10.62
C GLY A 168 12.47 -7.53 9.56
N ARG A 169 12.21 -7.34 8.26
CA ARG A 169 13.08 -7.85 7.18
C ARG A 169 14.45 -7.22 7.41
N PRO A 170 15.53 -8.02 7.45
CA PRO A 170 16.87 -7.48 7.64
C PRO A 170 17.09 -6.42 6.58
N VAL A 171 17.53 -5.24 7.02
CA VAL A 171 17.93 -4.18 6.11
C VAL A 171 19.04 -4.78 5.26
N VAL A 172 18.75 -5.07 3.98
CA VAL A 172 19.77 -5.50 3.02
C VAL A 172 20.87 -4.44 3.06
N ASP A 173 22.15 -4.79 3.02
CA ASP A 173 23.17 -3.74 3.06
C ASP A 173 22.96 -2.75 1.89
N GLU A 174 23.29 -1.48 2.12
CA GLU A 174 23.37 -0.55 1.01
C GLU A 174 24.45 -1.02 0.04
N LEU A 175 24.13 -1.00 -1.26
CA LEU A 175 25.12 -1.27 -2.28
C LEU A 175 26.25 -0.24 -2.14
N PRO A 176 27.52 -0.66 -2.08
CA PRO A 176 28.63 0.27 -1.97
C PRO A 176 28.75 1.03 -3.28
N LEU A 177 28.28 2.27 -3.33
CA LEU A 177 28.34 3.10 -4.54
C LEU A 177 29.72 3.76 -4.67
N PRO A 178 30.15 4.20 -5.87
CA PRO A 178 31.36 4.99 -5.99
C PRO A 178 31.27 6.30 -5.21
N SER A 179 32.42 6.81 -4.78
CA SER A 179 32.53 8.11 -4.12
C SER A 179 32.33 9.30 -5.08
N ALA A 180 32.45 9.08 -6.39
CA ALA A 180 32.29 10.07 -7.44
C ALA A 180 31.77 9.44 -8.75
N PHE A 181 31.22 10.26 -9.65
CA PHE A 181 30.68 9.86 -10.95
C PHE A 181 31.52 10.43 -12.11
N ASP A 182 32.81 10.68 -11.89
CA ASP A 182 33.77 11.00 -12.95
C ASP A 182 34.22 9.74 -13.71
N ALA A 183 34.89 9.93 -14.85
CA ALA A 183 35.25 8.84 -15.75
C ALA A 183 36.14 7.79 -15.09
N ASP A 184 37.15 8.21 -14.31
CA ASP A 184 38.09 7.31 -13.66
C ASP A 184 37.40 6.49 -12.56
N ALA A 185 36.63 7.16 -11.69
CA ALA A 185 35.88 6.49 -10.63
C ALA A 185 34.86 5.50 -11.20
N LEU A 186 34.15 5.86 -12.28
CA LEU A 186 33.19 4.97 -12.92
C LEU A 186 33.88 3.77 -13.59
N GLN A 187 35.01 4.00 -14.26
CA GLN A 187 35.79 2.93 -14.88
C GLN A 187 36.26 1.92 -13.84
N ASP A 188 36.82 2.38 -12.71
CA ASP A 188 37.21 1.53 -11.58
C ASP A 188 36.03 0.67 -11.07
N ARG A 189 34.82 1.26 -10.99
CA ARG A 189 33.62 0.52 -10.59
C ARG A 189 33.22 -0.55 -11.60
N TYR A 190 33.26 -0.23 -12.89
CA TYR A 190 32.88 -1.16 -13.95
C TYR A 190 33.84 -2.34 -14.03
N GLU A 191 35.14 -2.10 -13.86
CA GLU A 191 36.16 -3.15 -13.79
C GLU A 191 35.98 -4.04 -12.56
N LEU A 192 35.72 -3.44 -11.39
CA LEU A 192 35.44 -4.18 -10.16
C LEU A 192 34.23 -5.12 -10.30
N HIS A 193 33.21 -4.70 -11.07
CA HIS A 193 31.95 -5.44 -11.26
C HIS A 193 31.83 -6.06 -12.65
N ALA A 194 32.95 -6.41 -13.27
CA ALA A 194 32.99 -6.89 -14.65
C ALA A 194 32.01 -8.06 -14.88
N TRP A 195 30.94 -7.78 -15.62
CA TRP A 195 29.97 -8.75 -16.11
C TRP A 195 29.82 -8.55 -17.62
N SER A 196 30.50 -9.41 -18.39
CA SER A 196 30.46 -9.51 -19.87
C SER A 196 29.82 -8.32 -20.61
N GLY A 197 30.57 -7.24 -20.81
CA GLY A 197 30.15 -6.09 -21.64
C GLY A 197 29.07 -5.18 -21.01
N ARG A 198 28.76 -5.34 -19.72
CA ARG A 198 27.82 -4.51 -18.97
C ARG A 198 28.56 -3.65 -17.95
N GLN A 199 28.00 -2.49 -17.67
CA GLN A 199 28.54 -1.52 -16.73
C GLN A 199 27.67 -1.50 -15.47
N PHE A 200 28.22 -1.95 -14.34
CA PHE A 200 27.51 -1.93 -13.05
C PHE A 200 28.21 -1.01 -12.05
N LEU A 201 27.46 -0.09 -11.43
CA LEU A 201 27.99 0.72 -10.33
C LEU A 201 28.20 -0.13 -9.08
N ALA A 202 27.26 -1.03 -8.83
CA ALA A 202 27.28 -1.98 -7.72
C ALA A 202 26.26 -3.09 -7.96
N TRP A 203 26.52 -4.26 -7.36
CA TRP A 203 25.58 -5.35 -7.30
C TRP A 203 25.86 -6.24 -6.07
N SER A 204 24.88 -7.04 -5.67
CA SER A 204 24.96 -7.98 -4.54
C SER A 204 24.08 -9.19 -4.83
N ARG A 205 24.57 -10.40 -4.52
CA ARG A 205 23.76 -11.63 -4.56
C ARG A 205 23.06 -11.94 -3.23
N ARG A 206 23.15 -11.07 -2.23
CA ARG A 206 22.47 -11.29 -0.94
C ARG A 206 20.96 -11.14 -1.10
N GLY A 207 20.19 -12.06 -0.51
CA GLY A 207 18.73 -12.08 -0.65
C GLY A 207 18.30 -12.27 -2.11
N ASP A 208 17.29 -11.53 -2.54
CA ASP A 208 16.82 -11.50 -3.94
C ASP A 208 17.82 -10.80 -4.89
N GLY A 209 18.88 -10.24 -4.32
CA GLY A 209 19.94 -9.57 -5.03
C GLY A 209 19.56 -8.16 -5.47
N GLN A 210 20.59 -7.35 -5.66
CA GLN A 210 20.48 -5.95 -6.03
C GLN A 210 21.50 -5.64 -7.12
N ALA A 211 21.15 -4.73 -8.02
CA ALA A 211 22.07 -4.28 -9.06
C ALA A 211 21.69 -2.89 -9.56
N ILE A 212 22.71 -2.08 -9.82
CA ILE A 212 22.56 -0.76 -10.44
C ILE A 212 23.41 -0.79 -11.71
N GLU A 213 22.73 -1.05 -12.83
CA GLU A 213 23.33 -1.09 -14.17
C GLU A 213 23.29 0.30 -14.80
N VAL A 214 24.36 0.66 -15.50
CA VAL A 214 24.46 1.83 -16.36
C VAL A 214 24.46 1.35 -17.81
N VAL A 215 23.68 2.03 -18.64
CA VAL A 215 23.66 1.85 -20.09
C VAL A 215 23.98 3.21 -20.72
N GLY A 216 25.08 3.27 -21.47
CA GLY A 216 25.59 4.50 -22.09
C GLY A 216 26.70 5.19 -21.30
N ASP A 217 27.10 6.37 -21.76
CA ASP A 217 28.19 7.15 -21.15
C ASP A 217 27.66 8.06 -20.04
N LEU A 218 27.65 7.55 -18.80
CA LEU A 218 27.20 8.31 -17.63
C LEU A 218 28.12 9.49 -17.27
N ALA A 219 29.42 9.41 -17.56
CA ALA A 219 30.38 10.45 -17.22
C ALA A 219 30.12 11.74 -18.02
N ASN A 220 29.69 11.59 -19.29
CA ASN A 220 29.42 12.71 -20.20
C ASN A 220 27.93 12.94 -20.49
N ALA A 221 27.03 12.24 -19.77
CA ALA A 221 25.60 12.36 -19.97
C ALA A 221 25.10 13.77 -19.62
N ARG A 222 24.23 14.33 -20.48
CA ARG A 222 23.48 15.56 -20.20
C ARG A 222 22.14 15.24 -19.53
N THR A 223 21.58 14.08 -19.86
CA THR A 223 20.36 13.55 -19.27
C THR A 223 20.62 12.15 -18.72
N VAL A 224 20.17 11.91 -17.50
CA VAL A 224 20.19 10.59 -16.87
C VAL A 224 18.76 10.15 -16.62
N ILE A 225 18.38 9.01 -17.19
CA ILE A 225 17.11 8.36 -16.91
C ILE A 225 17.37 7.28 -15.86
N VAL A 226 16.66 7.31 -14.73
CA VAL A 226 16.75 6.25 -13.71
C VAL A 226 15.44 5.46 -13.74
N TYR A 227 15.55 4.19 -14.13
CA TYR A 227 14.42 3.27 -14.12
C TYR A 227 14.31 2.55 -12.77
N VAL A 228 13.14 2.63 -12.13
CA VAL A 228 12.87 1.98 -10.84
C VAL A 228 11.77 0.92 -11.02
N PRO A 229 12.08 -0.37 -10.81
CA PRO A 229 11.15 -1.47 -11.04
C PRO A 229 10.07 -1.58 -9.98
N GLY A 230 9.02 -2.34 -10.31
CA GLY A 230 7.98 -2.78 -9.38
C GLY A 230 8.37 -3.98 -8.52
N SER A 231 7.35 -4.50 -7.81
CA SER A 231 7.39 -5.71 -7.00
C SER A 231 7.80 -6.96 -7.78
N GLY A 232 8.35 -7.96 -7.08
CA GLY A 232 8.75 -9.25 -7.66
C GLY A 232 10.00 -9.22 -8.53
N GLN A 233 10.69 -8.08 -8.61
CA GLN A 233 11.95 -7.97 -9.35
C GLN A 233 13.14 -8.31 -8.46
N SER A 234 14.08 -9.06 -9.03
CA SER A 234 15.25 -9.60 -8.37
C SER A 234 16.47 -9.51 -9.29
N LEU A 235 17.66 -9.82 -8.79
CA LEU A 235 18.84 -9.97 -9.64
C LEU A 235 18.69 -11.14 -10.63
N ALA A 236 17.93 -12.17 -10.27
CA ALA A 236 17.65 -13.31 -11.15
C ALA A 236 16.71 -12.92 -12.30
N SER A 237 15.72 -12.07 -12.03
CA SER A 237 14.74 -11.59 -13.03
C SER A 237 15.14 -10.28 -13.72
N PHE A 238 16.37 -9.84 -13.50
CA PHE A 238 16.88 -8.53 -13.90
C PHE A 238 16.75 -8.25 -15.40
N ASP A 239 16.69 -9.33 -16.19
CA ASP A 239 16.58 -9.32 -17.63
C ASP A 239 15.41 -10.19 -18.13
N ASP A 240 14.32 -10.41 -17.39
CA ASP A 240 13.27 -11.37 -17.78
C ASP A 240 12.13 -10.77 -18.62
N SER A 241 11.74 -9.53 -18.34
CA SER A 241 10.57 -8.87 -18.94
C SER A 241 10.90 -7.47 -19.43
N ALA A 242 9.97 -6.82 -20.16
CA ALA A 242 10.17 -5.45 -20.61
C ALA A 242 10.30 -4.44 -19.45
N GLU A 243 9.68 -4.74 -18.30
CA GLU A 243 9.76 -3.94 -17.06
C GLU A 243 10.81 -4.48 -16.08
N SER A 244 11.68 -5.40 -16.52
CA SER A 244 12.83 -5.83 -15.73
C SER A 244 13.94 -4.78 -15.83
N PRO A 245 14.65 -4.46 -14.74
CA PRO A 245 15.56 -3.31 -14.67
C PRO A 245 16.53 -3.18 -15.83
N GLY A 246 17.20 -4.28 -16.22
CA GLY A 246 18.17 -4.27 -17.30
C GLY A 246 17.51 -4.12 -18.67
N ARG A 247 16.41 -4.84 -18.95
CA ARG A 247 15.70 -4.71 -20.25
C ARG A 247 15.07 -3.33 -20.40
N ALA A 248 14.44 -2.82 -19.36
CA ALA A 248 13.86 -1.49 -19.33
C ALA A 248 14.94 -0.41 -19.58
N ALA A 249 16.09 -0.51 -18.90
CA ALA A 249 17.19 0.44 -19.08
C ALA A 249 17.72 0.45 -20.51
N ARG A 250 17.92 -0.73 -21.11
CA ARG A 250 18.37 -0.84 -22.50
C ARG A 250 17.32 -0.36 -23.50
N ALA A 251 16.05 -0.71 -23.32
CA ALA A 251 14.97 -0.24 -24.19
C ALA A 251 14.83 1.29 -24.17
N LEU A 252 14.90 1.91 -22.98
CA LEU A 252 14.92 3.36 -22.81
C LEU A 252 16.15 4.00 -23.47
N TYR A 253 17.33 3.38 -23.33
CA TYR A 253 18.57 3.88 -23.92
C TYR A 253 18.54 3.81 -25.45
N ASP A 254 18.12 2.68 -26.01
CA ASP A 254 18.02 2.46 -27.45
C ASP A 254 17.02 3.44 -28.09
N GLU A 255 15.86 3.64 -27.46
CA GLU A 255 14.88 4.64 -27.89
C GLU A 255 15.43 6.07 -27.76
N ALA A 256 16.16 6.37 -26.68
CA ALA A 256 16.74 7.69 -26.44
C ALA A 256 17.85 8.04 -27.44
N ALA A 257 18.57 7.04 -27.96
CA ALA A 257 19.60 7.24 -28.99
C ALA A 257 19.00 7.85 -30.27
N GLY A 258 17.74 7.53 -30.59
CA GLY A 258 16.99 8.14 -31.70
C GLY A 258 16.69 9.64 -31.50
N LEU A 259 16.80 10.15 -30.26
CA LEU A 259 16.64 11.57 -29.92
C LEU A 259 17.98 12.33 -29.91
N GLY A 260 19.10 11.65 -30.13
CA GLY A 260 20.44 12.21 -30.16
C GLY A 260 21.32 11.78 -28.98
N PRO A 261 22.63 12.10 -29.05
CA PRO A 261 23.60 11.67 -28.03
C PRO A 261 23.42 12.40 -26.69
N GLY A 262 24.03 11.85 -25.64
CA GLY A 262 24.11 12.49 -24.32
C GLY A 262 23.04 12.04 -23.32
N THR A 263 22.39 10.90 -23.56
CA THR A 263 21.53 10.25 -22.56
C THR A 263 22.25 9.01 -22.03
N ALA A 264 22.29 8.85 -20.71
CA ALA A 264 22.60 7.58 -20.06
C ALA A 264 21.37 7.08 -19.30
N VAL A 265 21.22 5.77 -19.19
CA VAL A 265 20.10 5.15 -18.47
C VAL A 265 20.62 4.24 -17.37
N ILE A 266 19.98 4.30 -16.21
CA ILE A 266 20.34 3.53 -15.03
C ILE A 266 19.18 2.58 -14.70
N GLY A 267 19.41 1.28 -14.82
CA GLY A 267 18.51 0.25 -14.31
C GLY A 267 18.74 0.09 -12.81
N TRP A 268 17.87 0.65 -11.98
CA TRP A 268 18.09 0.77 -10.54
C TRP A 268 17.28 -0.27 -9.74
N LEU A 269 17.89 -1.40 -9.43
CA LEU A 269 17.42 -2.37 -8.43
C LEU A 269 18.24 -2.19 -7.13
N GLY A 270 18.15 -1.01 -6.52
CA GLY A 270 18.90 -0.65 -5.31
C GLY A 270 18.13 -0.84 -3.99
N TYR A 271 16.91 -1.37 -4.06
CA TYR A 271 16.06 -1.68 -2.91
C TYR A 271 15.66 -3.17 -2.92
N ASP A 272 14.93 -3.62 -1.89
CA ASP A 272 14.36 -4.96 -1.80
C ASP A 272 12.87 -4.85 -2.19
N PRO A 273 12.49 -5.14 -3.45
CA PRO A 273 11.09 -5.03 -3.86
C PRO A 273 10.23 -6.07 -3.15
N PRO A 274 8.99 -5.73 -2.77
CA PRO A 274 8.12 -6.72 -2.15
C PRO A 274 7.79 -7.84 -3.16
N ASP A 275 7.74 -9.08 -2.68
CA ASP A 275 7.31 -10.23 -3.50
C ASP A 275 5.83 -10.09 -3.91
N LEU A 276 5.49 -10.50 -5.13
CA LEU A 276 4.12 -10.42 -5.65
C LEU A 276 3.11 -11.23 -4.83
N VAL A 277 3.56 -12.28 -4.16
CA VAL A 277 2.72 -13.13 -3.28
C VAL A 277 2.59 -12.58 -1.86
N ASN A 278 3.30 -11.49 -1.54
CA ASN A 278 3.37 -10.92 -0.22
C ASN A 278 2.44 -9.69 -0.11
N LEU A 279 1.66 -9.64 0.97
CA LEU A 279 0.70 -8.54 1.22
C LEU A 279 1.38 -7.19 1.47
N GLU A 280 2.71 -7.17 1.64
CA GLU A 280 3.55 -5.97 1.68
C GLU A 280 3.35 -5.06 0.47
N ILE A 281 3.01 -5.64 -0.69
CA ILE A 281 2.69 -4.90 -1.92
C ILE A 281 1.52 -3.92 -1.75
N ALA A 282 0.71 -4.06 -0.71
CA ALA A 282 -0.39 -3.15 -0.38
C ALA A 282 -0.02 -2.10 0.69
N THR A 283 1.24 -2.05 1.12
CA THR A 283 1.73 -1.17 2.18
C THR A 283 2.86 -0.28 1.71
N ILE A 284 3.09 0.83 2.41
CA ILE A 284 4.12 1.82 2.07
C ILE A 284 5.54 1.48 2.58
N TRP A 285 5.69 0.47 3.46
CA TRP A 285 6.93 0.22 4.19
C TRP A 285 8.15 -0.15 3.33
N PRO A 286 8.06 -1.11 2.39
CA PRO A 286 9.15 -1.34 1.43
C PRO A 286 9.50 -0.08 0.65
N ALA A 287 8.50 0.73 0.28
CA ALA A 287 8.70 1.99 -0.42
C ALA A 287 9.48 3.02 0.40
N ASP A 288 9.25 3.14 1.71
CA ASP A 288 10.04 4.01 2.61
C ASP A 288 11.52 3.66 2.60
N ARG A 289 11.84 2.36 2.70
CA ARG A 289 13.23 1.89 2.69
C ARG A 289 13.88 2.14 1.34
N GLY A 290 13.20 1.78 0.25
CA GLY A 290 13.68 2.02 -1.10
C GLY A 290 13.88 3.51 -1.38
N ALA A 291 12.97 4.36 -0.90
CA ALA A 291 13.02 5.80 -1.11
C ALA A 291 14.22 6.47 -0.43
N ARG A 292 14.62 6.00 0.77
CA ARG A 292 15.85 6.51 1.42
C ARG A 292 17.09 6.22 0.59
N ARG A 293 17.23 5.00 0.08
CA ARG A 293 18.36 4.60 -0.77
C ARG A 293 18.34 5.33 -2.10
N LEU A 294 17.17 5.45 -2.72
CA LEU A 294 17.01 6.17 -3.97
C LEU A 294 17.37 7.65 -3.79
N ARG A 295 16.93 8.30 -2.70
CA ARG A 295 17.28 9.69 -2.42
C ARG A 295 18.79 9.88 -2.23
N SER A 296 19.45 8.97 -1.49
CA SER A 296 20.91 8.96 -1.34
C SER A 296 21.59 8.84 -2.71
N PHE A 297 21.19 7.85 -3.51
CA PHE A 297 21.70 7.65 -4.87
C PHE A 297 21.53 8.88 -5.76
N LEU A 298 20.33 9.46 -5.80
CA LEU A 298 20.02 10.65 -6.61
C LEU A 298 20.82 11.88 -6.17
N SER A 299 21.16 12.00 -4.89
CA SER A 299 21.96 13.10 -4.38
C SER A 299 23.44 13.02 -4.77
N MET A 300 23.93 11.83 -5.14
CA MET A 300 25.30 11.61 -5.59
C MET A 300 25.47 11.79 -7.10
N LEU A 301 24.38 11.74 -7.88
CA LEU A 301 24.46 12.00 -9.32
C LEU A 301 24.95 13.44 -9.58
N PRO A 302 25.72 13.67 -10.67
CA PRO A 302 26.31 14.98 -10.93
C PRO A 302 25.22 16.06 -11.07
N ARG A 303 25.37 17.18 -10.35
CA ARG A 303 24.31 18.22 -10.26
C ARG A 303 23.97 18.91 -11.59
N HIS A 304 24.84 18.80 -12.58
CA HIS A 304 24.65 19.41 -13.90
C HIS A 304 23.77 18.55 -14.83
N VAL A 305 23.50 17.29 -14.48
CA VAL A 305 22.69 16.40 -15.31
C VAL A 305 21.21 16.63 -15.05
N ARG A 306 20.43 16.56 -16.13
CA ARG A 306 18.97 16.50 -16.03
C ARG A 306 18.55 15.09 -15.64
N ILE A 307 17.86 14.94 -14.51
CA ILE A 307 17.45 13.62 -14.00
C ILE A 307 15.96 13.42 -14.25
N SER A 308 15.63 12.30 -14.90
CA SER A 308 14.25 11.84 -15.08
C SER A 308 14.09 10.46 -14.44
N LEU A 309 13.09 10.31 -13.58
CA LEU A 309 12.71 9.02 -13.01
C LEU A 309 11.64 8.38 -13.88
N VAL A 310 11.83 7.13 -14.27
CA VAL A 310 10.79 6.29 -14.89
C VAL A 310 10.51 5.15 -13.93
N CYS A 311 9.32 5.12 -13.36
CA CYS A 311 9.00 4.23 -12.24
C CYS A 311 7.76 3.41 -12.56
N HIS A 312 7.87 2.09 -12.39
CA HIS A 312 6.82 1.18 -12.78
C HIS A 312 6.18 0.52 -11.55
N SER A 313 4.85 0.39 -11.55
CA SER A 313 4.10 -0.34 -10.51
C SER A 313 4.48 0.13 -9.09
N TYR A 314 4.83 -0.77 -8.18
CA TYR A 314 5.28 -0.44 -6.82
C TYR A 314 6.49 0.53 -6.78
N GLY A 315 7.36 0.49 -7.79
CA GLY A 315 8.47 1.44 -7.95
C GLY A 315 8.01 2.89 -8.04
N SER A 316 6.79 3.14 -8.53
CA SER A 316 6.16 4.46 -8.52
C SER A 316 6.03 5.03 -7.11
N VAL A 317 5.68 4.19 -6.13
CA VAL A 317 5.54 4.56 -4.71
C VAL A 317 6.91 4.90 -4.14
N VAL A 318 7.93 4.08 -4.45
CA VAL A 318 9.34 4.33 -4.06
C VAL A 318 9.80 5.70 -4.55
N CYS A 319 9.58 5.98 -5.84
CA CYS A 319 9.97 7.24 -6.47
C CYS A 319 9.23 8.45 -5.90
N ALA A 320 7.91 8.35 -5.74
CA ALA A 320 7.10 9.41 -5.14
C ALA A 320 7.59 9.80 -3.74
N ARG A 321 8.02 8.82 -2.94
CA ARG A 321 8.57 9.08 -1.60
C ARG A 321 9.99 9.65 -1.64
N ALA A 322 10.76 9.37 -2.68
CA ALA A 322 12.13 9.87 -2.85
C ALA A 322 12.21 11.28 -3.45
N VAL A 323 11.16 11.76 -4.11
CA VAL A 323 11.24 12.95 -4.98
C VAL A 323 11.21 14.29 -4.24
N ALA A 324 10.74 14.33 -3.00
CA ALA A 324 10.74 15.54 -2.18
C ALA A 324 12.19 16.04 -1.95
N GLY A 325 12.45 17.30 -2.32
CA GLY A 325 13.76 17.94 -2.20
C GLY A 325 14.89 17.33 -3.06
N SER A 326 14.57 16.45 -4.02
CA SER A 326 15.55 15.81 -4.89
C SER A 326 15.84 16.65 -6.14
N PRO A 327 16.97 16.42 -6.85
CA PRO A 327 17.29 17.12 -8.11
C PRO A 327 16.50 16.61 -9.34
N VAL A 328 15.45 15.82 -9.13
CA VAL A 328 14.65 15.22 -10.20
C VAL A 328 13.83 16.29 -10.91
N HIS A 329 13.85 16.25 -12.24
CA HIS A 329 13.12 17.20 -13.08
C HIS A 329 11.77 16.64 -13.55
N ASP A 330 11.72 15.33 -13.84
CA ASP A 330 10.51 14.64 -14.27
C ASP A 330 10.40 13.30 -13.55
N LEU A 331 9.22 13.01 -13.02
CA LEU A 331 8.84 11.71 -12.49
C LEU A 331 7.73 11.17 -13.38
N ILE A 332 8.06 10.15 -14.17
CA ILE A 332 7.13 9.42 -15.03
C ILE A 332 6.76 8.11 -14.33
N VAL A 333 5.48 7.90 -14.07
CA VAL A 333 4.96 6.69 -13.41
C VAL A 333 4.05 5.91 -14.36
N THR A 334 4.24 4.59 -14.42
CA THR A 334 3.45 3.69 -15.27
C THR A 334 2.85 2.54 -14.46
N GLY A 335 1.61 2.16 -14.78
CA GLY A 335 0.93 1.06 -14.08
C GLY A 335 0.93 1.23 -12.56
N SER A 336 0.83 2.48 -12.08
CA SER A 336 0.99 2.79 -10.66
C SER A 336 -0.26 2.37 -9.86
N PRO A 337 -0.10 1.74 -8.68
CA PRO A 337 -1.22 1.50 -7.78
C PRO A 337 -1.63 2.77 -7.00
N GLY A 338 -0.88 3.87 -7.16
CA GLY A 338 -0.94 5.13 -6.43
C GLY A 338 0.47 5.61 -6.03
N LEU A 339 0.58 6.85 -5.51
CA LEU A 339 1.86 7.46 -5.13
C LEU A 339 2.07 7.64 -3.62
N GLY A 340 1.17 7.07 -2.80
CA GLY A 340 1.23 7.20 -1.35
C GLY A 340 0.83 8.58 -0.83
N VAL A 341 0.19 9.39 -1.67
CA VAL A 341 -0.33 10.73 -1.36
C VAL A 341 -1.66 10.96 -2.07
N ARG A 342 -2.40 12.02 -1.73
CA ARG A 342 -3.73 12.29 -2.30
C ARG A 342 -3.67 13.20 -3.51
N ARG A 343 -2.71 14.14 -3.55
CA ARG A 343 -2.51 15.07 -4.67
C ARG A 343 -1.04 15.24 -4.99
N VAL A 344 -0.78 15.71 -6.21
CA VAL A 344 0.57 16.05 -6.67
C VAL A 344 1.29 17.07 -5.76
N SER A 345 0.54 18.00 -5.16
CA SER A 345 1.05 19.01 -4.21
C SER A 345 1.67 18.40 -2.95
N ASP A 346 1.19 17.23 -2.54
CA ASP A 346 1.61 16.54 -1.33
C ASP A 346 2.96 15.82 -1.51
N LEU A 347 3.48 15.74 -2.75
CA LEU A 347 4.82 15.21 -3.04
C LEU A 347 5.95 16.18 -2.67
N HIS A 348 5.62 17.45 -2.43
CA HIS A 348 6.58 18.50 -2.03
C HIS A 348 7.84 18.54 -2.92
N THR A 349 7.64 18.54 -4.24
CA THR A 349 8.72 18.53 -5.23
C THR A 349 8.49 19.57 -6.32
N SER A 350 9.58 19.99 -6.96
CA SER A 350 9.57 20.78 -8.20
C SER A 350 9.51 19.93 -9.47
N ALA A 351 9.63 18.60 -9.34
CA ALA A 351 9.56 17.70 -10.49
C ALA A 351 8.18 17.77 -11.17
N ARG A 352 8.17 17.71 -12.51
CA ARG A 352 6.92 17.49 -13.25
C ARG A 352 6.50 16.04 -13.10
N ILE A 353 5.24 15.83 -12.76
CA ILE A 353 4.71 14.49 -12.53
C ILE A 353 3.87 14.07 -13.74
N TRP A 354 4.26 12.95 -14.33
CA TRP A 354 3.62 12.34 -15.49
C TRP A 354 3.11 10.96 -15.11
N ALA A 355 1.89 10.62 -15.50
CA ALA A 355 1.27 9.34 -15.18
C ALA A 355 0.67 8.71 -16.43
N ALA A 356 0.95 7.41 -16.63
CA ALA A 356 0.35 6.61 -17.69
C ALA A 356 -0.29 5.35 -17.11
N LEU A 357 -1.47 5.00 -17.61
CA LEU A 357 -2.13 3.73 -17.37
C LEU A 357 -2.66 3.20 -18.70
N GLY A 358 -2.20 2.02 -19.10
CA GLY A 358 -2.67 1.34 -20.30
C GLY A 358 -4.05 0.73 -20.09
N GLY A 359 -4.86 0.69 -21.15
CA GLY A 359 -6.22 0.13 -21.11
C GLY A 359 -6.26 -1.39 -20.83
N GLY A 360 -5.13 -2.08 -21.01
CA GLY A 360 -4.97 -3.51 -20.68
C GLY A 360 -4.27 -3.76 -19.33
N ASP A 361 -4.00 -2.73 -18.53
CA ASP A 361 -3.35 -2.84 -17.23
C ASP A 361 -4.38 -3.15 -16.13
N ASP A 362 -4.16 -4.24 -15.41
CA ASP A 362 -4.99 -4.79 -14.35
C ASP A 362 -4.49 -4.45 -12.94
N VAL A 363 -3.54 -3.50 -12.82
CA VAL A 363 -3.02 -3.05 -11.54
C VAL A 363 -4.14 -2.65 -10.58
N PHE A 364 -4.06 -3.22 -9.36
CA PHE A 364 -5.02 -2.91 -8.31
C PHE A 364 -4.80 -1.50 -7.77
N ARG A 365 -5.81 -0.64 -7.95
CA ARG A 365 -5.84 0.76 -7.48
C ARG A 365 -6.99 0.91 -6.48
N SER A 366 -6.69 0.79 -5.19
CA SER A 366 -7.72 0.89 -4.15
C SER A 366 -8.28 2.32 -3.98
N GLY A 367 -7.55 3.34 -4.44
CA GLY A 367 -7.87 4.76 -4.19
C GLY A 367 -7.73 5.17 -2.72
N LEU A 368 -7.31 4.22 -1.85
CA LEU A 368 -7.33 4.36 -0.41
C LEU A 368 -5.94 4.74 0.09
N LEU A 369 -5.88 5.66 1.04
CA LEU A 369 -4.68 5.95 1.82
C LEU A 369 -5.08 6.05 3.29
N ILE A 370 -4.69 5.04 4.06
CA ILE A 370 -4.99 4.90 5.48
C ILE A 370 -3.68 4.57 6.21
N GLY A 371 -3.05 5.58 6.81
CA GLY A 371 -1.73 5.42 7.43
C GLY A 371 -0.74 4.79 6.44
N PRO A 372 -0.16 3.61 6.72
CA PRO A 372 0.74 2.93 5.80
C PRO A 372 0.05 2.04 4.75
N PHE A 373 -1.29 1.97 4.73
CA PHE A 373 -2.06 1.08 3.86
C PHE A 373 -2.66 1.79 2.65
N GLY A 374 -2.48 1.18 1.48
CA GLY A 374 -2.90 1.75 0.19
C GLY A 374 -1.99 2.88 -0.28
N PHE A 375 -2.25 3.36 -1.50
CA PHE A 375 -1.37 4.29 -2.21
C PHE A 375 -2.06 5.60 -2.62
N GLY A 376 -3.25 5.85 -2.08
CA GLY A 376 -3.99 7.09 -2.31
C GLY A 376 -4.63 7.17 -3.68
N THR A 377 -4.87 8.41 -4.10
CA THR A 377 -5.60 8.73 -5.32
C THR A 377 -4.87 8.20 -6.55
N ASP A 378 -5.63 7.70 -7.51
CA ASP A 378 -5.11 7.20 -8.78
C ASP A 378 -4.36 8.31 -9.55
N PRO A 379 -3.07 8.12 -9.94
CA PRO A 379 -2.26 9.16 -10.55
C PRO A 379 -2.76 9.64 -11.92
N VAL A 380 -3.56 8.83 -12.64
CA VAL A 380 -4.16 9.25 -13.91
C VAL A 380 -5.52 9.95 -13.75
N SER A 381 -6.03 10.05 -12.51
CA SER A 381 -7.26 10.79 -12.24
C SER A 381 -7.03 12.30 -12.22
N ALA A 382 -8.04 13.05 -12.66
CA ALA A 382 -8.00 14.52 -12.64
C ALA A 382 -7.83 15.09 -11.23
N GLU A 383 -8.35 14.42 -10.19
CA GLU A 383 -8.23 14.87 -8.79
C GLU A 383 -6.78 14.83 -8.29
N PHE A 384 -5.96 13.91 -8.80
CA PHE A 384 -4.57 13.80 -8.39
C PHE A 384 -3.72 14.97 -8.89
N GLY A 385 -3.95 15.42 -10.14
CA GLY A 385 -3.30 16.59 -10.72
C GLY A 385 -1.96 16.34 -11.44
N ALA A 386 -1.65 15.09 -11.81
CA ALA A 386 -0.50 14.79 -12.67
C ALA A 386 -0.83 15.09 -14.16
N ARG A 387 0.22 15.17 -14.99
CA ARG A 387 0.09 15.22 -16.45
C ARG A 387 -0.15 13.80 -16.96
N VAL A 388 -1.30 13.58 -17.58
CA VAL A 388 -1.72 12.23 -18.00
C VAL A 388 -1.23 11.94 -19.41
N LEU A 389 -0.59 10.78 -19.58
CA LEU A 389 -0.13 10.27 -20.86
C LEU A 389 -1.07 9.17 -21.35
N ASP A 390 -1.26 9.10 -22.66
CA ASP A 390 -1.97 8.00 -23.30
C ASP A 390 -1.18 6.69 -23.14
N GLY A 391 -1.66 5.80 -22.29
CA GLY A 391 -1.08 4.48 -22.06
C GLY A 391 -1.40 3.45 -23.16
N GLY A 392 -2.26 3.79 -24.13
CA GLY A 392 -2.70 2.89 -25.19
C GLY A 392 -3.19 1.54 -24.66
N ASP A 393 -2.90 0.47 -25.41
CA ASP A 393 -3.25 -0.91 -25.03
C ASP A 393 -2.20 -1.61 -24.15
N ALA A 394 -1.31 -0.84 -23.49
CA ALA A 394 -0.30 -1.44 -22.64
C ALA A 394 -0.95 -2.27 -21.52
N ARG A 395 -0.38 -3.45 -21.28
CA ARG A 395 -0.62 -4.29 -20.10
C ARG A 395 0.43 -3.95 -19.05
N HIS A 396 0.21 -4.44 -17.82
CA HIS A 396 1.03 -4.09 -16.67
C HIS A 396 2.55 -4.18 -16.96
N HIS A 397 3.02 -5.24 -17.61
CA HIS A 397 4.46 -5.43 -17.86
C HIS A 397 4.93 -5.11 -19.29
N THR A 398 4.23 -4.22 -20.01
CA THR A 398 4.53 -3.98 -21.44
C THR A 398 4.72 -2.52 -21.83
N TYR A 399 4.79 -1.57 -20.90
CA TYR A 399 4.93 -0.13 -21.23
C TYR A 399 6.24 0.16 -21.95
N LEU A 400 7.32 -0.48 -21.52
CA LEU A 400 8.67 -0.33 -22.08
C LEU A 400 9.04 -1.40 -23.11
N ARG A 401 8.05 -2.11 -23.67
CA ARG A 401 8.32 -3.07 -24.73
C ARG A 401 8.86 -2.33 -25.97
N PRO A 402 10.01 -2.75 -26.55
CA PRO A 402 10.55 -2.13 -27.75
C PRO A 402 9.55 -2.00 -28.90
N GLY A 403 9.60 -0.88 -29.61
CA GLY A 403 8.72 -0.58 -30.75
C GLY A 403 7.29 -0.18 -30.38
N THR A 404 6.98 0.02 -29.10
CA THR A 404 5.66 0.50 -28.66
C THR A 404 5.61 2.03 -28.56
N ARG A 405 4.43 2.60 -28.82
CA ARG A 405 4.19 4.04 -28.65
C ARG A 405 4.44 4.49 -27.20
N THR A 406 4.09 3.68 -26.22
CA THR A 406 4.32 3.99 -24.81
C THR A 406 5.79 4.17 -24.48
N LEU A 407 6.67 3.27 -24.95
CA LEU A 407 8.12 3.42 -24.79
C LEU A 407 8.61 4.73 -25.43
N THR A 408 8.17 5.02 -26.65
CA THR A 408 8.56 6.24 -27.36
C THR A 408 8.13 7.51 -26.61
N GLU A 409 6.89 7.60 -26.15
CA GLU A 409 6.41 8.78 -25.42
C GLU A 409 7.10 8.96 -24.06
N ILE A 410 7.24 7.86 -23.29
CA ILE A 410 7.94 7.88 -21.99
C ILE A 410 9.38 8.35 -22.18
N THR A 411 10.09 7.78 -23.16
CA THR A 411 11.48 8.14 -23.43
C THR A 411 11.61 9.58 -23.90
N HIS A 412 10.70 10.04 -24.77
CA HIS A 412 10.70 11.42 -25.21
C HIS A 412 10.54 12.40 -24.05
N ILE A 413 9.61 12.14 -23.12
CA ILE A 413 9.43 12.97 -21.93
C ILE A 413 10.64 12.90 -21.01
N ALA A 414 11.18 11.70 -20.78
CA ALA A 414 12.37 11.52 -19.96
C ALA A 414 13.55 12.35 -20.50
N VAL A 415 13.74 12.39 -21.82
CA VAL A 415 14.81 13.16 -22.47
C VAL A 415 14.50 14.65 -22.56
N ARG A 416 13.28 15.04 -22.96
CA ARG A 416 12.93 16.43 -23.34
C ARG A 416 12.13 17.21 -22.30
N GLY A 417 11.50 16.54 -21.33
CA GLY A 417 10.67 17.15 -20.29
C GLY A 417 9.33 17.67 -20.77
N ARG A 418 8.88 17.21 -21.94
CA ARG A 418 7.63 17.61 -22.59
C ARG A 418 7.12 16.50 -23.51
N GLU A 419 5.83 16.54 -23.79
CA GLU A 419 5.19 15.69 -24.81
C GLU A 419 5.74 15.98 -26.21
N ARG A 420 5.58 15.02 -27.12
CA ARG A 420 5.85 15.23 -28.54
C ARG A 420 4.82 16.20 -29.11
N ALA A 421 5.24 17.02 -30.07
CA ALA A 421 4.28 17.76 -30.88
C ALA A 421 3.47 16.74 -31.70
N ALA A 422 2.15 16.94 -31.74
CA ALA A 422 1.22 16.10 -32.50
C ALA A 422 1.47 16.18 -34.02
#